data_AF-D8MA33-F1
#
_entry.id   AF-D8MA33-F1
#
_cell.length_a   1.000
_cell.length_b   1.000
_cell.length_c   1.000
_cell.angle_alpha   90.00
_cell.angle_beta   90.00
_cell.angle_gamma   90.00
#
_symmetry.space_group_name_H-M   'P 1'
#
loop_
_entity.id
_entity.type
_entity.pdbx_description
1 polymer ?
#
loop_
_entity_poly.entity_id
_entity_poly.type
_entity_poly.pdbx_seq_one_letter_code
_entity_poly.pdbx_strand_id
1 'polypeptide(L)'
;MTRIGYIYDSKYDLGVDGGFKDYTILFIILYLCRGEKDENGKVIDQSITDEVLRNGQVVKNVQYSPILKLGDKVVNGKPIGKGFNIRYAYDYKSAIDELMSGRYRMTFITCSPGDGIMAKKCDDDVDQYADRFVGCVHEFNRRGGGVFWFLENYPFTYEADLYFKKFYGFEAVGDKDKNIKGGKVMERVKSETPEAGHFITIGGKATDFYNLSQLDFGIVRIFEGRTLCKLNERKLEGIGFREFAKESEGNVSIMVKEKQEGSSEGRMIIDTAASKLFLEFTEDGTARWISNAAVWLCNTEAFEEERFCNPKLTSGIKMNGVTLPGLTPMEKREIKSKEVRFCLSIVMDTTGSMSSYINATRENIVQILNELQQIESDHHLPKGKIVGQVVQYKDYADEMTGETAEYITHDFGKLRKKLASFGPDGGASGMPCGYGWCEDIQGGLIRALGQIKQAPFNTYNHLILIVGDYPNHGDHPKCGLTHTKSGVSVDELWNKIYNDIRSLLSIRVIFMPVSDAVITKTMERMQSVLGPKIVDSAEVTNQTNFVQVVTQTAITEYKRFIGIS
;
A
#
# COMPACT_ATOMS: atom_id res chain seq x y z
N MET A 1 -5.41 8.93 35.29
CA MET A 1 -4.31 7.98 35.03
C MET A 1 -3.72 8.30 33.66
N THR A 2 -2.45 8.68 33.61
CA THR A 2 -1.72 8.99 32.37
C THR A 2 -1.54 7.68 31.58
N ARG A 3 -2.13 7.58 30.37
CA ARG A 3 -2.04 6.39 29.51
C ARG A 3 -0.56 6.06 29.22
N ILE A 4 -0.13 4.83 29.51
CA ILE A 4 1.11 4.25 28.95
C ILE A 4 0.91 4.24 27.43
N GLY A 5 1.78 4.93 26.68
CA GLY A 5 1.61 5.08 25.22
C GLY A 5 1.71 6.50 24.68
N TYR A 6 1.68 7.51 25.55
CA TYR A 6 1.86 8.90 25.10
C TYR A 6 3.29 9.16 24.56
N ILE A 7 3.37 9.82 23.41
CA ILE A 7 4.63 10.24 22.74
C ILE A 7 5.54 11.13 23.62
N TYR A 8 4.96 11.73 24.67
CA TYR A 8 5.55 12.75 25.52
C TYR A 8 6.51 12.21 26.59
N ASP A 9 6.51 10.91 26.86
CA ASP A 9 7.16 10.36 28.04
C ASP A 9 8.15 9.25 27.67
N SER A 10 9.44 9.59 27.70
CA SER A 10 10.56 8.69 27.43
C SER A 10 10.91 7.79 28.62
N LYS A 11 10.28 7.97 29.79
CA LYS A 11 10.57 7.17 30.98
C LYS A 11 10.24 5.68 30.82
N TYR A 12 9.42 5.35 29.82
CA TYR A 12 9.03 3.99 29.47
C TYR A 12 9.71 3.49 28.19
N ASP A 13 10.63 4.26 27.62
CA ASP A 13 11.42 3.81 26.47
C ASP A 13 12.66 3.05 26.96
N LEU A 14 13.20 2.17 26.11
CA LEU A 14 14.42 1.45 26.41
C LEU A 14 15.59 2.45 26.47
N GLY A 15 16.39 2.35 27.53
CA GLY A 15 17.53 3.23 27.78
C GLY A 15 17.15 4.63 28.29
N VAL A 16 18.06 5.26 29.02
CA VAL A 16 17.85 6.60 29.59
C VAL A 16 18.23 7.68 28.58
N ASP A 17 17.48 8.79 28.57
CA ASP A 17 17.79 9.94 27.73
C ASP A 17 19.17 10.53 28.07
N GLY A 18 19.95 10.88 27.04
CA GLY A 18 21.36 11.28 27.15
C GLY A 18 22.34 10.13 27.45
N GLY A 19 21.86 8.90 27.65
CA GLY A 19 22.70 7.75 28.00
C GLY A 19 23.61 7.23 26.88
N PHE A 20 23.35 7.60 25.63
CA PHE A 20 24.01 7.02 24.45
C PHE A 20 24.94 7.98 23.71
N LYS A 21 25.46 9.00 24.40
CA LYS A 21 26.41 10.00 23.84
C LYS A 21 27.71 9.44 23.28
N ASP A 22 28.12 8.26 23.71
CA ASP A 22 29.34 7.61 23.25
C ASP A 22 29.10 6.81 21.95
N TYR A 23 27.85 6.75 21.46
CA TYR A 23 27.44 5.97 20.30
C TYR A 23 27.07 6.89 19.13
N THR A 24 27.32 6.41 17.91
CA THR A 24 27.00 7.14 16.68
C THR A 24 26.12 6.29 15.76
N ILE A 25 25.04 6.88 15.26
CA ILE A 25 24.12 6.32 14.25
C ILE A 25 24.41 6.97 12.90
N LEU A 26 24.60 6.16 11.86
CA LEU A 26 24.60 6.62 10.47
C LEU A 26 23.21 6.40 9.86
N PHE A 27 22.52 7.49 9.51
CA PHE A 27 21.33 7.45 8.66
C PHE A 27 21.76 7.47 7.19
N ILE A 28 21.60 6.35 6.50
CA ILE A 28 21.81 6.22 5.07
C ILE A 28 20.44 6.38 4.41
N ILE A 29 20.26 7.49 3.70
CA ILE A 29 18.97 7.87 3.11
C ILE A 29 19.12 7.79 1.60
N LEU A 30 18.52 6.78 0.98
CA LEU A 30 18.68 6.53 -0.46
C LEU A 30 17.49 6.99 -1.30
N TYR A 31 16.46 7.51 -0.63
CA TYR A 31 15.32 8.16 -1.26
C TYR A 31 14.85 9.36 -0.44
N LEU A 32 14.61 10.47 -1.15
CA LEU A 32 13.92 11.65 -0.67
C LEU A 32 13.02 12.15 -1.80
N CYS A 33 12.01 12.96 -1.44
CA CYS A 33 11.17 13.69 -2.38
C CYS A 33 12.00 14.39 -3.46
N ARG A 34 11.68 14.13 -4.72
CA ARG A 34 12.38 14.67 -5.89
C ARG A 34 11.73 15.93 -6.47
N GLY A 35 10.65 16.42 -5.85
CA GLY A 35 9.87 17.55 -6.37
C GLY A 35 9.03 17.21 -7.60
N GLU A 36 8.97 15.93 -7.96
CA GLU A 36 8.07 15.40 -9.00
C GLU A 36 6.63 15.70 -8.60
N LYS A 37 5.82 16.13 -9.57
CA LYS A 37 4.43 16.49 -9.32
C LYS A 37 3.52 15.43 -9.90
N ASP A 38 2.45 15.13 -9.17
CA ASP A 38 1.31 14.42 -9.70
C ASP A 38 0.56 15.30 -10.71
N GLU A 39 -0.41 14.68 -11.37
CA GLU A 39 -1.30 15.30 -12.35
C GLU A 39 -2.14 16.47 -11.80
N ASN A 40 -2.32 16.55 -10.48
CA ASN A 40 -2.99 17.64 -9.79
C ASN A 40 -2.03 18.78 -9.44
N GLY A 41 -0.76 18.69 -9.88
CA GLY A 41 0.30 19.65 -9.60
C GLY A 41 0.84 19.60 -8.17
N LYS A 42 0.44 18.60 -7.37
CA LYS A 42 0.91 18.39 -6.00
C LYS A 42 2.19 17.55 -6.03
N VAL A 43 3.13 17.89 -5.15
CA VAL A 43 4.42 17.20 -5.09
C VAL A 43 4.24 15.79 -4.50
N ILE A 44 4.69 14.78 -5.26
CA ILE A 44 4.73 13.38 -4.85
C ILE A 44 5.72 13.26 -3.68
N ASP A 45 5.33 12.50 -2.65
CA ASP A 45 6.15 12.23 -1.47
C ASP A 45 6.67 13.49 -0.77
N GLN A 46 5.95 14.61 -0.86
CA GLN A 46 6.34 15.94 -0.34
C GLN A 46 6.83 15.97 1.13
N SER A 47 6.48 14.96 1.93
CA SER A 47 6.86 14.85 3.34
C SER A 47 8.09 13.97 3.58
N ILE A 48 8.60 13.26 2.57
CA ILE A 48 9.82 12.46 2.66
C ILE A 48 11.01 13.38 2.40
N THR A 49 11.35 14.22 3.39
CA THR A 49 12.42 15.22 3.30
C THR A 49 13.34 15.15 4.52
N ASP A 50 14.56 15.67 4.37
CA ASP A 50 15.48 15.86 5.49
C ASP A 50 14.91 16.75 6.58
N GLU A 51 14.14 17.76 6.19
CA GLU A 51 13.53 18.68 7.13
C GLU A 51 12.53 17.94 8.01
N VAL A 52 11.67 17.11 7.41
CA VAL A 52 10.71 16.30 8.18
C VAL A 52 11.44 15.27 9.04
N LEU A 53 12.50 14.63 8.54
CA LEU A 53 13.29 13.71 9.38
C LEU A 53 13.88 14.43 10.61
N ARG A 54 14.49 15.60 10.43
CA ARG A 54 15.20 16.35 11.49
C ARG A 54 14.26 17.07 12.45
N ASN A 55 13.24 17.70 11.91
CA ASN A 55 12.38 18.64 12.59
C ASN A 55 10.97 18.07 12.84
N GLY A 56 10.55 17.10 12.04
CA GLY A 56 9.29 16.39 12.17
C GLY A 56 8.07 17.29 12.29
N GLN A 57 7.13 16.91 13.16
CA GLN A 57 5.84 17.59 13.29
C GLN A 57 5.69 18.26 14.66
N VAL A 58 4.96 19.37 14.70
CA VAL A 58 4.59 20.04 15.96
C VAL A 58 3.23 19.51 16.42
N VAL A 59 3.21 18.87 17.60
CA VAL A 59 2.00 18.37 18.24
C VAL A 59 1.85 19.04 19.59
N LYS A 60 0.75 19.77 19.80
CA LYS A 60 0.49 20.54 21.05
C LYS A 60 1.67 21.44 21.45
N ASN A 61 2.21 22.21 20.50
CA ASN A 61 3.34 23.13 20.67
C ASN A 61 4.68 22.47 21.02
N VAL A 62 4.80 21.15 20.87
CA VAL A 62 6.08 20.43 21.05
C VAL A 62 6.46 19.77 19.73
N GLN A 63 7.74 19.88 19.38
CA GLN A 63 8.30 19.35 18.15
C GLN A 63 8.72 17.88 18.34
N TYR A 64 8.29 17.01 17.44
CA TYR A 64 8.58 15.57 17.45
C TYR A 64 9.24 15.16 16.15
N SER A 65 10.43 14.59 16.24
CA SER A 65 11.11 13.98 15.10
C SER A 65 11.98 12.80 15.53
N PRO A 66 12.29 11.85 14.63
CA PRO A 66 13.25 10.78 14.90
C PRO A 66 14.58 11.30 15.42
N ILE A 67 15.09 12.39 14.84
CA ILE A 67 16.39 12.94 15.17
C ILE A 67 16.38 13.59 16.57
N LEU A 68 15.31 14.27 16.95
CA LEU A 68 15.16 14.81 18.30
C LEU A 68 15.05 13.68 19.34
N LYS A 69 14.35 12.60 19.00
CA LYS A 69 14.15 11.45 19.88
C LYS A 69 15.43 10.66 20.14
N LEU A 70 16.26 10.52 19.10
CA LEU A 70 17.50 9.73 19.18
C LEU A 70 18.70 10.58 19.58
N GLY A 71 18.74 11.84 19.14
CA GLY A 71 19.92 12.70 19.20
C GLY A 71 20.29 13.22 20.59
N ASP A 72 21.29 14.09 20.60
CA ASP A 72 21.96 14.66 21.77
C ASP A 72 21.44 16.03 22.21
N LYS A 73 20.29 16.46 21.68
CA LYS A 73 19.73 17.78 21.99
C LYS A 73 19.38 17.91 23.47
N VAL A 74 19.78 19.05 24.03
CA VAL A 74 19.51 19.45 25.43
C VAL A 74 18.61 20.67 25.44
N VAL A 75 17.56 20.64 26.27
CA VAL A 75 16.65 21.78 26.50
C VAL A 75 16.57 22.02 28.01
N ASN A 76 16.82 23.26 28.44
CA ASN A 76 16.83 23.65 29.86
C ASN A 76 17.72 22.74 30.73
N GLY A 77 18.90 22.35 30.23
CA GLY A 77 19.86 21.50 30.92
C GLY A 77 19.48 20.01 30.99
N LYS A 78 18.38 19.58 30.34
CA LYS A 78 17.95 18.17 30.30
C LYS A 78 18.03 17.63 28.86
N PRO A 79 18.64 16.45 28.64
CA PRO A 79 18.51 15.73 27.38
C PRO A 79 17.04 15.45 27.07
N ILE A 80 16.64 15.64 25.81
CA ILE A 80 15.28 15.33 25.34
C ILE A 80 15.22 14.12 24.40
N GLY A 81 16.36 13.50 24.15
CA GLY A 81 16.53 12.30 23.33
C GLY A 81 17.58 11.35 23.92
N LYS A 82 17.83 10.23 23.26
CA LYS A 82 18.74 9.18 23.76
C LYS A 82 20.21 9.57 23.83
N GLY A 83 20.62 10.63 23.16
CA GLY A 83 21.99 11.13 23.23
C GLY A 83 22.87 10.73 22.06
N PHE A 84 22.36 9.99 21.07
CA PHE A 84 23.18 9.50 19.97
C PHE A 84 23.79 10.64 19.15
N ASN A 85 25.03 10.46 18.72
CA ASN A 85 25.59 11.27 17.65
C ASN A 85 24.97 10.82 16.32
N ILE A 86 24.36 11.75 15.57
CA ILE A 86 23.66 11.41 14.33
C ILE A 86 24.41 11.98 13.12
N ARG A 87 24.70 11.13 12.15
CA ARG A 87 25.30 11.50 10.86
C ARG A 87 24.47 10.94 9.71
N TYR A 88 24.74 11.44 8.51
CA TYR A 88 23.93 11.18 7.33
C TYR A 88 24.80 10.86 6.12
N ALA A 89 24.34 9.94 5.28
CA ALA A 89 24.82 9.70 3.93
C ALA A 89 23.61 9.65 2.99
N TYR A 90 23.76 10.16 1.77
CA TYR A 90 22.65 10.33 0.82
C TYR A 90 22.83 9.57 -0.48
N ASP A 91 23.94 8.83 -0.58
CA ASP A 91 24.30 8.04 -1.75
C ASP A 91 25.25 6.90 -1.32
N TYR A 92 25.55 6.00 -2.25
CA TYR A 92 26.39 4.84 -1.97
C TYR A 92 27.84 5.19 -1.61
N LYS A 93 28.44 6.20 -2.27
CA LYS A 93 29.84 6.59 -2.05
C LYS A 93 30.04 7.15 -0.65
N SER A 94 29.24 8.15 -0.28
CA SER A 94 29.24 8.75 1.05
C SER A 94 28.92 7.72 2.14
N ALA A 95 28.00 6.79 1.89
CA ALA A 95 27.69 5.74 2.86
C ALA A 95 28.86 4.78 3.07
N ILE A 96 29.56 4.39 2.01
CA ILE A 96 30.76 3.55 2.10
C ILE A 96 31.86 4.28 2.87
N ASP A 97 32.17 5.53 2.52
CA ASP A 97 33.21 6.32 3.19
C ASP A 97 32.93 6.49 4.68
N GLU A 98 31.67 6.74 5.03
CA GLU A 98 31.23 6.87 6.42
C GLU A 98 31.34 5.54 7.18
N LEU A 99 30.80 4.44 6.65
CA LEU A 99 30.93 3.13 7.29
C LEU A 99 32.40 2.73 7.47
N MET A 100 33.24 2.93 6.45
CA MET A 100 34.66 2.60 6.48
C MET A 100 35.46 3.45 7.49
N SER A 101 34.95 4.61 7.92
CA SER A 101 35.61 5.46 8.91
C SER A 101 35.69 4.82 10.31
N GLY A 102 34.90 3.78 10.56
CA GLY A 102 34.83 3.06 11.83
C GLY A 102 34.39 3.88 13.04
N ARG A 103 33.50 4.86 12.82
CA ARG A 103 32.90 5.74 13.84
C ARG A 103 31.52 5.27 14.32
N TYR A 104 30.87 4.41 13.55
CA TYR A 104 29.46 4.07 13.72
C TYR A 104 29.28 2.77 14.48
N ARG A 105 28.29 2.73 15.38
CA ARG A 105 27.87 1.49 16.04
C ARG A 105 26.73 0.80 15.30
N MET A 106 25.86 1.59 14.69
CA MET A 106 24.74 1.09 13.90
C MET A 106 24.45 1.99 12.71
N THR A 107 23.68 1.46 11.76
CA THR A 107 23.16 2.23 10.63
C THR A 107 21.68 1.98 10.39
N PHE A 108 20.97 3.06 10.04
CA PHE A 108 19.58 3.07 9.64
C PHE A 108 19.54 3.36 8.14
N ILE A 109 18.97 2.47 7.35
CA ILE A 109 19.04 2.50 5.89
C ILE A 109 17.63 2.57 5.32
N THR A 110 17.27 3.66 4.63
CA THR A 110 16.05 3.71 3.80
C THR A 110 16.39 3.29 2.37
N CYS A 111 15.54 2.47 1.77
CA CYS A 111 15.77 1.93 0.43
C CYS A 111 15.27 2.86 -0.68
N SER A 112 15.92 2.77 -1.85
CA SER A 112 15.53 3.46 -3.08
C SER A 112 14.59 2.59 -3.93
N PRO A 113 13.91 3.17 -4.94
CA PRO A 113 13.14 2.40 -5.91
C PRO A 113 14.02 1.60 -6.91
N GLY A 114 15.33 1.80 -6.89
CA GLY A 114 16.25 1.06 -7.75
C GLY A 114 16.44 1.64 -9.16
N ASP A 115 16.08 2.90 -9.40
CA ASP A 115 16.16 3.58 -10.71
C ASP A 115 17.51 4.25 -11.00
N GLY A 116 18.44 4.23 -10.04
CA GLY A 116 19.75 4.86 -10.15
C GLY A 116 19.77 6.35 -9.77
N ILE A 117 18.67 6.90 -9.27
CA ILE A 117 18.60 8.29 -8.79
C ILE A 117 18.68 8.29 -7.27
N MET A 118 19.72 8.91 -6.72
CA MET A 118 19.96 9.00 -5.27
C MET A 118 19.11 10.09 -4.60
N ALA A 119 19.10 10.10 -3.26
CA ALA A 119 18.32 11.05 -2.46
C ALA A 119 18.72 12.52 -2.66
N LYS A 120 19.98 12.76 -3.05
CA LYS A 120 20.51 14.08 -3.36
C LYS A 120 21.41 14.00 -4.59
N LYS A 121 21.73 15.16 -5.16
CA LYS A 121 22.72 15.29 -6.24
C LYS A 121 24.04 14.66 -5.79
N CYS A 122 24.55 13.76 -6.62
CA CYS A 122 25.75 12.95 -6.40
C CYS A 122 26.54 12.83 -7.72
N ASP A 123 27.62 12.07 -7.69
CA ASP A 123 28.42 11.78 -8.89
C ASP A 123 27.64 10.87 -9.87
N ASP A 124 27.94 11.01 -11.17
CA ASP A 124 27.24 10.31 -12.26
C ASP A 124 27.46 8.78 -12.25
N ASP A 125 28.58 8.32 -11.68
CA ASP A 125 28.99 6.91 -11.58
C ASP A 125 28.55 6.25 -10.27
N VAL A 126 27.75 6.92 -9.45
CA VAL A 126 27.38 6.41 -8.12
C VAL A 126 26.65 5.07 -8.19
N ASP A 127 25.89 4.83 -9.25
CA ASP A 127 25.15 3.58 -9.47
C ASP A 127 26.09 2.36 -9.63
N GLN A 128 27.37 2.56 -9.92
CA GLN A 128 28.37 1.48 -9.96
C GLN A 128 28.77 0.98 -8.56
N TYR A 129 28.32 1.64 -7.50
CA TYR A 129 28.69 1.36 -6.11
C TYR A 129 27.63 0.59 -5.32
N ALA A 130 26.46 0.28 -5.90
CA ALA A 130 25.39 -0.43 -5.20
C ALA A 130 25.86 -1.76 -4.57
N ASP A 131 26.59 -2.57 -5.34
CA ASP A 131 27.17 -3.84 -4.90
C ASP A 131 28.22 -3.65 -3.79
N ARG A 132 29.07 -2.63 -3.92
CA ARG A 132 30.07 -2.27 -2.91
C ARG A 132 29.41 -1.80 -1.62
N PHE A 133 28.33 -1.04 -1.75
CA PHE A 133 27.58 -0.50 -0.64
C PHE A 133 26.99 -1.63 0.21
N VAL A 134 26.21 -2.55 -0.39
CA VAL A 134 25.65 -3.69 0.36
C VAL A 134 26.74 -4.60 0.91
N GLY A 135 27.88 -4.72 0.23
CA GLY A 135 29.07 -5.41 0.74
C GLY A 135 29.68 -4.73 1.96
N CYS A 136 29.75 -3.40 1.97
CA CYS A 136 30.22 -2.63 3.11
C CYS A 136 29.29 -2.79 4.32
N VAL A 137 27.97 -2.74 4.10
CA VAL A 137 26.97 -3.00 5.13
C VAL A 137 27.08 -4.43 5.67
N HIS A 138 27.34 -5.42 4.81
CA HIS A 138 27.55 -6.81 5.23
C HIS A 138 28.77 -6.95 6.15
N GLU A 139 29.91 -6.41 5.74
CA GLU A 139 31.14 -6.40 6.54
C GLU A 139 30.97 -5.67 7.87
N PHE A 140 30.28 -4.53 7.85
CA PHE A 140 29.94 -3.77 9.05
C PHE A 140 29.12 -4.62 10.03
N ASN A 141 28.10 -5.32 9.54
CA ASN A 141 27.27 -6.19 10.37
C ASN A 141 28.02 -7.43 10.87
N ARG A 142 28.82 -8.10 10.03
CA ARG A 142 29.65 -9.26 10.42
C ARG A 142 30.65 -8.93 11.53
N ARG A 143 31.02 -7.65 11.67
CA ARG A 143 31.92 -7.11 12.70
C ARG A 143 31.19 -6.56 13.93
N GLY A 144 29.88 -6.76 14.03
CA GLY A 144 29.09 -6.43 15.21
C GLY A 144 28.24 -5.17 15.08
N GLY A 145 28.27 -4.52 13.92
CA GLY A 145 27.45 -3.35 13.65
C GLY A 145 25.97 -3.67 13.56
N GLY A 146 25.14 -2.88 14.24
CA GLY A 146 23.68 -2.99 14.15
C GLY A 146 23.16 -2.46 12.82
N VAL A 147 22.26 -3.18 12.14
CA VAL A 147 21.68 -2.73 10.86
C VAL A 147 20.16 -2.67 10.94
N PHE A 148 19.59 -1.53 10.58
CA PHE A 148 18.14 -1.36 10.43
C PHE A 148 17.82 -1.08 8.96
N TRP A 149 17.19 -2.05 8.29
CA TRP A 149 16.60 -1.87 6.98
C TRP A 149 15.16 -1.35 7.09
N PHE A 150 14.94 -0.13 6.59
CA PHE A 150 13.62 0.43 6.36
C PHE A 150 13.24 0.19 4.90
N LEU A 151 12.25 -0.68 4.71
CA LEU A 151 11.61 -0.98 3.43
C LEU A 151 10.29 -0.22 3.35
N GLU A 152 9.75 -0.14 2.15
CA GLU A 152 8.43 0.38 1.86
C GLU A 152 7.81 -0.50 0.76
N ASN A 153 6.58 -0.24 0.31
CA ASN A 153 6.02 -0.99 -0.81
C ASN A 153 6.97 -1.01 -2.02
N TYR A 154 6.97 -2.13 -2.76
CA TYR A 154 7.77 -2.23 -3.99
C TYR A 154 7.44 -1.05 -4.93
N PRO A 155 8.44 -0.37 -5.54
CA PRO A 155 9.84 -0.79 -5.69
C PRO A 155 10.83 -0.30 -4.62
N PHE A 156 10.40 0.37 -3.55
CA PHE A 156 11.23 1.01 -2.51
C PHE A 156 11.89 0.02 -1.53
N THR A 157 12.56 -0.99 -2.08
CA THR A 157 13.18 -2.12 -1.37
C THR A 157 14.52 -2.53 -1.96
N TYR A 158 15.06 -1.75 -2.91
CA TYR A 158 16.14 -2.19 -3.80
C TYR A 158 17.37 -2.71 -3.07
N GLU A 159 17.91 -1.94 -2.12
CA GLU A 159 19.16 -2.27 -1.45
C GLU A 159 19.01 -3.44 -0.48
N ALA A 160 17.87 -3.56 0.20
CA ALA A 160 17.58 -4.72 1.02
C ALA A 160 17.50 -5.98 0.15
N ASP A 161 16.76 -5.94 -0.96
CA ASP A 161 16.67 -7.08 -1.88
C ASP A 161 18.04 -7.46 -2.45
N LEU A 162 18.86 -6.48 -2.84
CA LEU A 162 20.23 -6.70 -3.31
C LEU A 162 21.11 -7.33 -2.23
N TYR A 163 21.04 -6.83 -1.00
CA TYR A 163 21.78 -7.36 0.16
C TYR A 163 21.42 -8.83 0.40
N PHE A 164 20.13 -9.14 0.54
CA PHE A 164 19.71 -10.52 0.81
C PHE A 164 20.01 -11.45 -0.37
N LYS A 165 19.84 -10.97 -1.62
CA LYS A 165 20.12 -11.75 -2.83
C LYS A 165 21.58 -12.18 -2.88
N LYS A 166 22.51 -11.27 -2.57
CA LYS A 166 23.94 -11.56 -2.63
C LYS A 166 24.44 -12.44 -1.50
N PHE A 167 24.05 -12.17 -0.25
CA PHE A 167 24.64 -12.83 0.91
C PHE A 167 23.86 -14.06 1.38
N TYR A 168 22.60 -14.20 0.97
CA TYR A 168 21.73 -15.28 1.41
C TYR A 168 20.99 -15.99 0.26
N GLY A 169 21.12 -15.53 -0.99
CA GLY A 169 20.58 -16.21 -2.18
C GLY A 169 19.08 -15.97 -2.43
N PHE A 170 18.47 -14.96 -1.81
CA PHE A 170 17.07 -14.60 -2.02
C PHE A 170 16.80 -13.12 -1.75
N GLU A 171 15.79 -12.52 -2.36
CA GLU A 171 15.39 -11.13 -2.08
C GLU A 171 14.53 -11.03 -0.81
N ALA A 172 14.64 -9.91 -0.09
CA ALA A 172 13.91 -9.67 1.16
C ALA A 172 12.39 -9.68 0.92
N VAL A 173 11.95 -9.13 -0.21
CA VAL A 173 10.55 -9.15 -0.66
C VAL A 173 10.22 -10.51 -1.29
N GLY A 174 9.16 -11.14 -0.79
CA GLY A 174 8.66 -12.43 -1.29
C GLY A 174 7.65 -12.30 -2.43
N ASP A 175 6.93 -11.19 -2.52
CA ASP A 175 5.94 -10.90 -3.56
C ASP A 175 5.99 -9.40 -3.92
N LYS A 176 6.51 -9.10 -5.12
CA LYS A 176 6.69 -7.73 -5.62
C LYS A 176 5.40 -7.12 -6.18
N ASP A 177 4.41 -7.95 -6.49
CA ASP A 177 3.13 -7.50 -7.03
C ASP A 177 2.14 -7.14 -5.92
N LYS A 178 2.33 -7.71 -4.72
CA LYS A 178 1.55 -7.45 -3.52
C LYS A 178 1.97 -6.16 -2.82
N ASN A 179 1.12 -5.14 -2.93
CA ASN A 179 1.16 -3.94 -2.10
C ASN A 179 0.16 -4.09 -0.95
N ILE A 180 0.66 -4.03 0.29
CA ILE A 180 -0.17 -4.18 1.49
C ILE A 180 -0.60 -2.79 1.96
N LYS A 181 -1.92 -2.60 2.11
CA LYS A 181 -2.49 -1.36 2.63
C LYS A 181 -2.54 -1.44 4.15
N GLY A 182 -1.65 -0.68 4.80
CA GLY A 182 -1.65 -0.54 6.26
C GLY A 182 -2.65 0.52 6.73
N GLY A 183 -2.27 1.23 7.79
CA GLY A 183 -3.03 2.34 8.38
C GLY A 183 -3.70 2.01 9.70
N LYS A 184 -3.47 0.82 10.27
CA LYS A 184 -3.97 0.44 11.59
C LYS A 184 -2.83 0.38 12.62
N VAL A 185 -3.24 0.26 13.88
CA VAL A 185 -2.34 0.19 15.03
C VAL A 185 -2.33 -1.24 15.53
N MET A 186 -1.14 -1.85 15.55
CA MET A 186 -0.91 -3.18 16.09
C MET A 186 -0.86 -3.15 17.62
N GLU A 187 -1.30 -4.22 18.26
CA GLU A 187 -1.35 -4.34 19.71
C GLU A 187 -0.40 -5.42 20.24
N ARG A 188 0.10 -5.24 21.46
CA ARG A 188 1.01 -6.20 22.07
C ARG A 188 0.28 -7.48 22.46
N VAL A 189 0.86 -8.63 22.14
CA VAL A 189 0.41 -9.94 22.64
C VAL A 189 1.40 -10.57 23.59
N LYS A 190 0.89 -11.40 24.51
CA LYS A 190 1.68 -12.27 25.39
C LYS A 190 1.91 -13.62 24.71
N SER A 191 2.39 -13.58 23.47
CA SER A 191 2.72 -14.74 22.64
C SER A 191 4.07 -14.51 22.00
N GLU A 192 4.83 -15.58 21.78
CA GLU A 192 6.09 -15.57 21.02
C GLU A 192 5.86 -15.57 19.51
N THR A 193 4.62 -15.78 19.06
CA THR A 193 4.21 -15.69 17.66
C THR A 193 3.11 -14.64 17.52
N PRO A 194 3.28 -13.62 16.66
CA PRO A 194 2.26 -12.60 16.48
C PRO A 194 1.13 -13.14 15.60
N GLU A 195 -0.09 -12.73 15.92
CA GLU A 195 -1.26 -12.84 15.03
C GLU A 195 -1.43 -11.55 14.21
N ALA A 196 -2.35 -11.54 13.25
CA ALA A 196 -2.66 -10.34 12.47
C ALA A 196 -3.01 -9.15 13.39
N GLY A 197 -2.43 -7.98 13.11
CA GLY A 197 -2.63 -6.77 13.91
C GLY A 197 -1.91 -6.78 15.26
N HIS A 198 -0.91 -7.64 15.45
CA HIS A 198 -0.23 -7.78 16.73
C HIS A 198 1.30 -7.81 16.60
N PHE A 199 1.96 -7.50 17.71
CA PHE A 199 3.40 -7.72 17.88
C PHE A 199 3.70 -8.45 19.18
N ILE A 200 4.76 -9.26 19.15
CA ILE A 200 5.10 -10.17 20.25
C ILE A 200 5.69 -9.44 21.46
N THR A 201 5.70 -10.15 22.57
CA THR A 201 6.51 -9.79 23.72
C THR A 201 7.82 -10.58 23.67
N ILE A 202 8.96 -9.89 23.53
CA ILE A 202 10.27 -10.56 23.62
C ILE A 202 10.68 -10.59 25.10
N GLY A 203 10.72 -11.79 25.71
CA GLY A 203 11.10 -11.97 27.11
C GLY A 203 9.93 -11.86 28.09
N GLY A 204 8.99 -12.81 28.04
CA GLY A 204 7.67 -12.82 28.71
C GLY A 204 7.60 -12.71 30.25
N LYS A 205 8.70 -12.42 30.96
CA LYS A 205 8.69 -12.08 32.39
C LYS A 205 9.50 -10.80 32.61
N ALA A 206 8.93 -9.82 33.31
CA ALA A 206 9.61 -8.58 33.70
C ALA A 206 10.88 -8.80 34.56
N THR A 207 11.13 -10.04 35.01
CA THR A 207 12.26 -10.46 35.84
C THR A 207 13.26 -11.38 35.12
N ASP A 208 13.03 -11.73 33.86
CA ASP A 208 13.94 -12.59 33.09
C ASP A 208 14.96 -11.70 32.35
N PHE A 209 16.03 -11.34 33.05
CA PHE A 209 17.09 -10.47 32.55
C PHE A 209 18.07 -11.18 31.58
N TYR A 210 17.91 -12.49 31.37
CA TYR A 210 18.86 -13.31 30.60
C TYR A 210 18.40 -13.60 29.17
N ASN A 211 17.13 -13.36 28.85
CA ASN A 211 16.61 -13.38 27.48
C ASN A 211 16.49 -11.96 26.92
N LEU A 212 17.61 -11.43 26.41
CA LEU A 212 17.71 -10.33 25.45
C LEU A 212 16.67 -9.20 25.58
N SER A 213 16.92 -8.33 26.56
CA SER A 213 16.92 -6.88 26.38
C SER A 213 15.73 -6.30 25.58
N GLN A 214 14.52 -6.52 26.10
CA GLN A 214 13.21 -5.89 25.83
C GLN A 214 13.18 -4.81 24.71
N LEU A 215 13.33 -5.22 23.45
CA LEU A 215 13.08 -4.38 22.28
C LEU A 215 11.65 -3.79 22.32
N ASP A 216 10.72 -4.51 22.95
CA ASP A 216 9.32 -4.15 23.19
C ASP A 216 9.08 -3.38 24.52
N PHE A 217 10.14 -2.92 25.20
CA PHE A 217 10.02 -2.23 26.49
C PHE A 217 9.11 -1.01 26.41
N GLY A 218 8.08 -1.01 27.27
CA GLY A 218 7.07 0.05 27.33
C GLY A 218 6.25 0.25 26.04
N ILE A 219 6.41 -0.60 25.04
CA ILE A 219 5.58 -0.60 23.84
C ILE A 219 4.30 -1.38 24.14
N VAL A 220 3.15 -0.74 23.87
CA VAL A 220 1.80 -1.34 24.02
C VAL A 220 1.10 -1.39 22.67
N ARG A 221 1.43 -0.44 21.79
CA ARG A 221 0.87 -0.26 20.46
C ARG A 221 1.99 0.14 19.50
N ILE A 222 1.88 -0.24 18.23
CA ILE A 222 2.78 0.20 17.15
C ILE A 222 1.93 0.47 15.91
N PHE A 223 2.01 1.67 15.34
CA PHE A 223 1.41 1.94 14.03
C PHE A 223 2.10 1.09 12.94
N GLU A 224 1.35 0.37 12.12
CA GLU A 224 1.93 -0.61 11.19
C GLU A 224 2.66 0.01 9.99
N GLY A 225 2.34 1.27 9.65
CA GLY A 225 2.72 1.91 8.39
C GLY A 225 1.49 2.08 7.50
N ARG A 226 1.55 2.95 6.47
CA ARG A 226 0.42 3.14 5.52
C ARG A 226 0.51 2.24 4.30
N THR A 227 1.72 2.00 3.84
CA THR A 227 2.04 1.10 2.73
C THR A 227 3.13 0.16 3.24
N LEU A 228 3.09 -1.10 2.80
CA LEU A 228 4.07 -2.10 3.19
C LEU A 228 4.35 -3.07 2.03
N CYS A 229 5.51 -3.74 2.07
CA CYS A 229 5.86 -4.84 1.16
C CYS A 229 5.66 -6.22 1.82
N LYS A 230 5.42 -7.27 1.02
CA LYS A 230 5.37 -8.65 1.50
C LYS A 230 6.77 -9.25 1.61
N LEU A 231 7.23 -9.56 2.83
CA LEU A 231 8.53 -10.20 3.07
C LEU A 231 8.57 -11.68 2.68
N ASN A 232 9.78 -12.17 2.41
CA ASN A 232 10.11 -13.59 2.20
C ASN A 232 10.29 -14.31 3.55
N GLU A 233 9.23 -14.32 4.36
CA GLU A 233 9.20 -14.72 5.77
C GLU A 233 9.97 -16.02 6.04
N ARG A 234 9.60 -17.11 5.34
CA ARG A 234 10.23 -18.44 5.52
C ARG A 234 11.74 -18.45 5.26
N LYS A 235 12.21 -17.68 4.27
CA LYS A 235 13.64 -17.62 3.95
C LYS A 235 14.41 -16.77 4.95
N LEU A 236 13.80 -15.68 5.42
CA LEU A 236 14.36 -14.84 6.48
C LEU A 236 14.47 -15.60 7.80
N GLU A 237 13.44 -16.37 8.17
CA GLU A 237 13.49 -17.28 9.33
C GLU A 237 14.62 -18.30 9.21
N GLY A 238 14.80 -18.88 8.01
CA GLY A 238 15.87 -19.84 7.73
C GLY A 238 17.30 -19.31 7.95
N ILE A 239 17.49 -17.98 7.97
CA ILE A 239 18.79 -17.33 8.24
C ILE A 239 18.84 -16.67 9.63
N GLY A 240 17.87 -16.96 10.49
CA GLY A 240 17.86 -16.58 11.91
C GLY A 240 17.03 -15.35 12.26
N PHE A 241 16.24 -14.80 11.33
CA PHE A 241 15.23 -13.79 11.70
C PHE A 241 14.06 -14.43 12.44
N ARG A 242 13.35 -13.62 13.21
CA ARG A 242 12.11 -13.97 13.88
C ARG A 242 11.05 -12.92 13.57
N GLU A 243 9.81 -13.34 13.44
CA GLU A 243 8.67 -12.44 13.32
C GLU A 243 8.52 -11.63 14.61
N PHE A 244 8.56 -10.29 14.51
CA PHE A 244 8.28 -9.42 15.64
C PHE A 244 6.84 -8.88 15.60
N ALA A 245 6.37 -8.48 14.42
CA ALA A 245 5.04 -7.91 14.23
C ALA A 245 4.40 -8.38 12.93
N LYS A 246 3.07 -8.55 12.96
CA LYS A 246 2.22 -8.77 11.80
C LYS A 246 1.21 -7.65 11.66
N GLU A 247 1.15 -7.08 10.47
CA GLU A 247 0.14 -6.08 10.14
C GLU A 247 -1.26 -6.71 10.10
N SER A 248 -2.27 -5.85 10.01
CA SER A 248 -3.67 -6.20 10.23
C SER A 248 -4.30 -7.15 9.20
N GLU A 249 -3.71 -7.32 8.03
CA GLU A 249 -4.06 -8.32 7.00
C GLU A 249 -3.27 -9.64 7.18
N GLY A 250 -2.42 -9.74 8.19
CA GLY A 250 -1.73 -10.97 8.60
C GLY A 250 -0.36 -11.21 7.96
N ASN A 251 0.21 -10.25 7.24
CA ASN A 251 1.57 -10.31 6.72
C ASN A 251 2.57 -9.81 7.76
N VAL A 252 3.78 -10.35 7.77
CA VAL A 252 4.84 -9.88 8.68
C VAL A 252 5.34 -8.51 8.23
N SER A 253 5.29 -7.55 9.15
CA SER A 253 5.70 -6.17 8.91
C SER A 253 7.04 -5.82 9.56
N ILE A 254 7.45 -6.56 10.60
CA ILE A 254 8.72 -6.37 11.29
C ILE A 254 9.35 -7.73 11.57
N MET A 255 10.59 -7.92 11.14
CA MET A 255 11.42 -9.07 11.48
C MET A 255 12.72 -8.63 12.14
N VAL A 256 13.17 -9.40 13.12
CA VAL A 256 14.38 -9.09 13.89
C VAL A 256 15.31 -10.29 13.91
N LYS A 257 16.62 -10.05 13.76
CA LYS A 257 17.69 -11.05 13.88
C LYS A 257 18.58 -10.66 15.05
N GLU A 258 18.66 -11.56 16.00
CA GLU A 258 19.48 -11.42 17.18
C GLU A 258 20.94 -11.84 16.91
N LYS A 259 21.88 -11.32 17.72
CA LYS A 259 23.25 -11.82 17.74
C LYS A 259 23.28 -13.28 18.18
N GLN A 260 23.89 -14.13 17.36
CA GLN A 260 24.14 -15.53 17.74
C GLN A 260 25.29 -15.62 18.75
N GLU A 261 25.14 -16.51 19.73
CA GLU A 261 26.19 -16.78 20.71
C GLU A 261 27.49 -17.23 20.00
N GLY A 262 28.63 -16.68 20.43
CA GLY A 262 29.92 -16.94 19.80
C GLY A 262 30.14 -16.26 18.42
N SER A 263 29.12 -15.62 17.85
CA SER A 263 29.25 -14.85 16.61
C SER A 263 29.64 -13.41 16.89
N SER A 264 30.46 -12.82 16.02
CA SER A 264 30.72 -11.37 16.01
C SER A 264 29.63 -10.59 15.26
N GLU A 265 28.68 -11.26 14.62
CA GLU A 265 27.62 -10.62 13.83
C GLU A 265 26.71 -9.75 14.71
N GLY A 266 26.40 -8.55 14.22
CA GLY A 266 25.52 -7.59 14.89
C GLY A 266 24.04 -7.91 14.68
N ARG A 267 23.19 -7.30 15.50
CA ARG A 267 21.73 -7.37 15.38
C ARG A 267 21.24 -6.73 14.09
N MET A 268 20.12 -7.24 13.58
CA MET A 268 19.47 -6.68 12.38
C MET A 268 17.96 -6.55 12.55
N ILE A 269 17.38 -5.48 12.01
CA ILE A 269 15.94 -5.27 11.92
C ILE A 269 15.56 -5.02 10.46
N ILE A 270 14.44 -5.60 10.03
CA ILE A 270 13.73 -5.26 8.80
C ILE A 270 12.36 -4.75 9.22
N ASP A 271 12.03 -3.50 8.88
CA ASP A 271 10.69 -2.92 9.04
C ASP A 271 10.19 -2.49 7.66
N THR A 272 8.99 -2.93 7.29
CA THR A 272 8.42 -2.72 5.95
C THR A 272 7.70 -1.39 5.79
N ALA A 273 7.85 -0.44 6.72
CA ALA A 273 7.24 0.89 6.66
C ALA A 273 8.25 2.02 6.97
N ALA A 274 9.05 2.38 5.97
CA ALA A 274 9.99 3.51 6.05
C ALA A 274 9.27 4.85 6.33
N SER A 275 8.01 4.97 5.93
CA SER A 275 7.12 6.11 6.23
C SER A 275 7.05 6.47 7.72
N LYS A 276 7.31 5.51 8.64
CA LYS A 276 7.39 5.74 10.09
C LYS A 276 8.41 6.81 10.49
N LEU A 277 9.47 7.00 9.71
CA LEU A 277 10.49 8.04 9.96
C LEU A 277 10.04 9.44 9.54
N PHE A 278 9.08 9.54 8.61
CA PHE A 278 8.75 10.81 7.97
C PHE A 278 7.32 11.25 8.28
N LEU A 279 6.34 10.39 8.01
CA LEU A 279 4.92 10.70 8.03
C LEU A 279 4.27 10.38 9.38
N GLU A 280 4.68 9.26 9.99
CA GLU A 280 3.90 8.58 11.04
C GLU A 280 4.64 8.51 12.37
N PHE A 281 5.69 9.33 12.54
CA PHE A 281 6.51 9.30 13.75
C PHE A 281 5.71 9.62 15.02
N THR A 282 4.67 10.44 14.89
CA THR A 282 3.75 10.85 15.96
C THR A 282 2.59 9.88 16.18
N GLU A 283 2.45 8.86 15.34
CA GLU A 283 1.44 7.81 15.50
C GLU A 283 1.75 6.91 16.70
N ASP A 284 0.72 6.21 17.19
CA ASP A 284 0.76 5.45 18.45
C ASP A 284 1.95 4.47 18.50
N GLY A 285 2.88 4.78 19.40
CA GLY A 285 4.04 3.93 19.72
C GLY A 285 5.20 3.96 18.73
N THR A 286 5.07 4.61 17.57
CA THR A 286 6.13 4.67 16.54
C THR A 286 7.42 5.28 17.10
N ALA A 287 7.36 6.43 17.77
CA ALA A 287 8.53 7.07 18.35
C ALA A 287 9.27 6.19 19.38
N ARG A 288 8.53 5.38 20.15
CA ARG A 288 9.10 4.45 21.13
C ARG A 288 9.74 3.25 20.43
N TRP A 289 9.07 2.70 19.43
CA TRP A 289 9.62 1.64 18.58
C TRP A 289 10.98 2.04 17.98
N ILE A 290 11.05 3.20 17.32
CA ILE A 290 12.29 3.70 16.72
C ILE A 290 13.40 3.90 17.79
N SER A 291 13.04 4.44 18.96
CA SER A 291 13.98 4.62 20.06
C SER A 291 14.51 3.29 20.60
N ASN A 292 13.63 2.32 20.84
CA ASN A 292 14.01 1.01 21.37
C ASN A 292 14.85 0.24 20.37
N ALA A 293 14.50 0.28 19.09
CA ALA A 293 15.27 -0.33 18.01
C ALA A 293 16.70 0.20 17.98
N ALA A 294 16.90 1.52 18.09
CA ALA A 294 18.24 2.10 18.16
C ALA A 294 19.03 1.58 19.36
N VAL A 295 18.45 1.60 20.56
CA VAL A 295 19.12 1.12 21.78
C VAL A 295 19.44 -0.37 21.70
N TRP A 296 18.51 -1.18 21.18
CA TRP A 296 18.71 -2.61 21.02
C TRP A 296 19.82 -2.93 20.02
N LEU A 297 19.87 -2.21 18.89
CA LEU A 297 20.92 -2.35 17.87
C LEU A 297 22.32 -1.94 18.36
N CYS A 298 22.45 -1.17 19.46
CA CYS A 298 23.75 -0.87 20.06
C CYS A 298 24.50 -2.12 20.50
N ASN A 299 23.80 -3.15 20.97
CA ASN A 299 24.42 -4.27 21.69
C ASN A 299 25.40 -3.73 22.76
N THR A 300 24.87 -2.83 23.61
CA THR A 300 25.62 -2.08 24.62
C THR A 300 26.29 -3.01 25.61
N GLU A 301 25.64 -4.11 25.97
CA GLU A 301 26.15 -5.15 26.86
C GLU A 301 27.56 -5.63 26.45
N ALA A 302 27.75 -6.03 25.19
CA ALA A 302 29.04 -6.50 24.72
C ALA A 302 30.09 -5.37 24.66
N PHE A 303 29.68 -4.17 24.25
CA PHE A 303 30.61 -3.05 24.15
C PHE A 303 31.08 -2.56 25.51
N GLU A 304 30.21 -2.53 26.52
CA GLU A 304 30.58 -2.09 27.86
C GLU A 304 31.52 -3.08 28.56
N GLU A 305 31.38 -4.38 28.30
CA GLU A 305 32.36 -5.39 28.72
C GLU A 305 33.75 -5.15 28.09
N GLU A 306 33.80 -4.88 26.79
CA GLU A 306 35.05 -4.55 26.10
C GLU A 306 35.64 -3.23 26.61
N ARG A 307 34.80 -2.23 26.86
CA ARG A 307 35.20 -0.92 27.38
C ARG A 307 35.70 -0.99 28.82
N PHE A 308 35.15 -1.89 29.64
CA PHE A 308 35.63 -2.13 30.99
C PHE A 308 37.10 -2.62 30.98
N CYS A 309 37.44 -3.49 30.03
CA CYS A 309 38.81 -3.96 29.81
C CYS A 309 39.71 -2.89 29.16
N ASN A 310 39.15 -2.05 28.27
CA ASN A 310 39.87 -0.97 27.60
C ASN A 310 39.07 0.34 27.62
N PRO A 311 39.28 1.22 28.62
CA PRO A 311 38.52 2.47 28.77
C PRO A 311 38.69 3.47 27.61
N LYS A 312 39.70 3.28 26.75
CA LYS A 312 39.93 4.13 25.56
C LYS A 312 39.17 3.65 24.33
N LEU A 313 38.46 2.53 24.42
CA LEU A 313 37.74 1.95 23.30
C LEU A 313 36.58 2.86 22.87
N THR A 314 36.49 3.11 21.57
CA THR A 314 35.37 3.84 20.96
C THR A 314 34.29 2.86 20.50
N SER A 315 33.02 3.23 20.59
CA SER A 315 31.89 2.37 20.17
C SER A 315 31.86 2.01 18.68
N GLY A 316 32.54 2.80 17.83
CA GLY A 316 32.55 2.59 16.39
C GLY A 316 33.18 1.27 15.95
N ILE A 317 32.49 0.56 15.05
CA ILE A 317 32.93 -0.72 14.47
C ILE A 317 34.12 -0.49 13.53
N LYS A 318 35.25 -1.15 13.78
CA LYS A 318 36.46 -0.95 12.98
C LYS A 318 36.39 -1.73 11.66
N MET A 319 36.49 -0.99 10.55
CA MET A 319 36.46 -1.52 9.18
C MET A 319 37.86 -1.69 8.56
N ASN A 320 38.92 -1.63 9.38
CA ASN A 320 40.29 -1.80 8.90
C ASN A 320 40.48 -3.19 8.27
N GLY A 321 41.16 -3.23 7.13
CA GLY A 321 41.45 -4.46 6.39
C GLY A 321 40.26 -5.04 5.61
N VAL A 322 39.11 -4.36 5.56
CA VAL A 322 37.98 -4.76 4.72
C VAL A 322 38.33 -4.56 3.25
N THR A 323 38.14 -5.60 2.44
CA THR A 323 38.20 -5.52 0.98
C THR A 323 36.78 -5.60 0.43
N LEU A 324 36.32 -4.54 -0.22
CA LEU A 324 35.00 -4.49 -0.83
C LEU A 324 35.02 -5.09 -2.24
N PRO A 325 33.86 -5.55 -2.76
CA PRO A 325 33.73 -6.02 -4.13
C PRO A 325 34.24 -5.01 -5.19
N GLY A 326 34.41 -5.46 -6.44
CA GLY A 326 34.65 -4.57 -7.58
C GLY A 326 33.50 -3.59 -7.82
N LEU A 327 33.73 -2.60 -8.70
CA LEU A 327 32.62 -1.77 -9.21
C LEU A 327 31.77 -2.62 -10.16
N THR A 328 30.46 -2.54 -9.99
CA THR A 328 29.50 -3.27 -10.83
C THR A 328 28.34 -2.34 -11.10
N PRO A 329 27.95 -2.11 -12.37
CA PRO A 329 26.76 -1.33 -12.68
C PRO A 329 25.53 -1.90 -11.97
N MET A 330 24.77 -1.02 -11.33
CA MET A 330 23.47 -1.35 -10.72
C MET A 330 22.56 -2.05 -11.73
N GLU A 331 21.94 -3.15 -11.31
CA GLU A 331 20.82 -3.77 -12.02
C GLU A 331 19.58 -2.88 -11.83
N LYS A 332 19.49 -1.78 -12.59
CA LYS A 332 18.41 -0.81 -12.45
C LYS A 332 17.06 -1.52 -12.60
N ARG A 333 16.18 -1.30 -11.63
CA ARG A 333 14.79 -1.71 -11.76
C ARG A 333 14.19 -0.82 -12.83
N GLU A 334 13.78 -1.44 -13.93
CA GLU A 334 12.73 -0.82 -14.72
C GLU A 334 11.54 -0.69 -13.78
N ILE A 335 11.24 0.53 -13.35
CA ILE A 335 9.94 0.86 -12.78
C ILE A 335 8.97 0.74 -13.96
N LYS A 336 8.69 -0.50 -14.37
CA LYS A 336 7.67 -0.81 -15.35
C LYS A 336 6.39 -0.37 -14.69
N SER A 337 5.83 0.69 -15.22
CA SER A 337 4.45 1.04 -14.96
C SER A 337 3.63 -0.24 -15.11
N LYS A 338 2.91 -0.63 -14.05
CA LYS A 338 2.21 -1.92 -13.98
C LYS A 338 1.37 -2.06 -15.25
N GLU A 339 1.47 -3.22 -15.90
CA GLU A 339 0.71 -3.48 -17.12
C GLU A 339 -0.78 -3.64 -16.76
N VAL A 340 -1.55 -2.57 -16.86
CA VAL A 340 -2.93 -2.52 -16.35
C VAL A 340 -3.89 -3.06 -17.40
N ARG A 341 -4.45 -4.23 -17.12
CA ARG A 341 -5.62 -4.80 -17.81
C ARG A 341 -6.89 -4.20 -17.21
N PHE A 342 -7.68 -3.49 -18.01
CA PHE A 342 -8.89 -2.81 -17.53
C PHE A 342 -10.09 -3.07 -18.44
N CYS A 343 -11.24 -3.35 -17.82
CA CYS A 343 -12.49 -3.60 -18.51
C CYS A 343 -13.56 -2.63 -18.00
N LEU A 344 -14.06 -1.76 -18.88
CA LEU A 344 -15.21 -0.90 -18.62
C LEU A 344 -16.48 -1.59 -19.12
N SER A 345 -17.36 -2.00 -18.22
CA SER A 345 -18.66 -2.58 -18.55
C SER A 345 -19.77 -1.57 -18.24
N ILE A 346 -20.57 -1.22 -19.24
CA ILE A 346 -21.78 -0.40 -19.06
C ILE A 346 -22.99 -1.32 -19.12
N VAL A 347 -23.69 -1.47 -18.01
CA VAL A 347 -24.95 -2.20 -17.88
C VAL A 347 -26.06 -1.17 -17.84
N MET A 348 -26.85 -1.09 -18.91
CA MET A 348 -27.71 0.05 -19.19
C MET A 348 -29.17 -0.35 -19.30
N ASP A 349 -30.01 0.37 -18.58
CA ASP A 349 -31.44 0.39 -18.78
C ASP A 349 -31.76 0.92 -20.18
N THR A 350 -32.64 0.22 -20.88
CA THR A 350 -33.05 0.54 -22.25
C THR A 350 -34.56 0.76 -22.39
N THR A 351 -35.24 1.10 -21.29
CA THR A 351 -36.66 1.49 -21.31
C THR A 351 -36.88 2.87 -21.95
N GLY A 352 -38.15 3.23 -22.17
CA GLY A 352 -38.50 4.48 -22.89
C GLY A 352 -37.94 5.76 -22.26
N SER A 353 -37.81 5.81 -20.93
CA SER A 353 -37.24 6.96 -20.19
C SER A 353 -35.74 7.16 -20.47
N MET A 354 -35.05 6.12 -20.96
CA MET A 354 -33.60 6.10 -21.09
C MET A 354 -33.06 6.65 -22.42
N SER A 355 -33.94 7.07 -23.34
CA SER A 355 -33.60 7.50 -24.69
C SER A 355 -32.47 8.55 -24.75
N SER A 356 -32.52 9.59 -23.90
CA SER A 356 -31.49 10.64 -23.87
C SER A 356 -30.14 10.13 -23.38
N TYR A 357 -30.11 9.25 -22.38
CA TYR A 357 -28.89 8.69 -21.79
C TYR A 357 -28.22 7.65 -22.68
N ILE A 358 -29.00 6.83 -23.41
CA ILE A 358 -28.48 5.91 -24.43
C ILE A 358 -27.79 6.71 -25.53
N ASN A 359 -28.44 7.75 -26.05
CA ASN A 359 -27.85 8.64 -27.05
C ASN A 359 -26.58 9.32 -26.55
N ALA A 360 -26.60 9.84 -25.32
CA ALA A 360 -25.43 10.46 -24.70
C ALA A 360 -24.26 9.48 -24.56
N THR A 361 -24.52 8.24 -24.12
CA THR A 361 -23.49 7.20 -24.01
C THR A 361 -22.95 6.82 -25.39
N ARG A 362 -23.83 6.64 -26.38
CA ARG A 362 -23.44 6.33 -27.78
C ARG A 362 -22.47 7.35 -28.35
N GLU A 363 -22.75 8.64 -28.18
CA GLU A 363 -21.89 9.69 -28.75
C GLU A 363 -20.54 9.82 -28.04
N ASN A 364 -20.46 9.44 -26.75
CA ASN A 364 -19.28 9.72 -25.93
C ASN A 364 -18.45 8.49 -25.55
N ILE A 365 -18.94 7.26 -25.76
CA ILE A 365 -18.21 6.04 -25.34
C ILE A 365 -16.80 5.94 -25.95
N VAL A 366 -16.64 6.38 -27.20
CA VAL A 366 -15.33 6.41 -27.86
C VAL A 366 -14.43 7.46 -27.21
N GLN A 367 -14.97 8.63 -26.85
CA GLN A 367 -14.21 9.67 -26.17
C GLN A 367 -13.78 9.24 -24.77
N ILE A 368 -14.69 8.69 -23.95
CA ILE A 368 -14.37 8.16 -22.61
C ILE A 368 -13.20 7.20 -22.70
N LEU A 369 -13.24 6.27 -23.65
CA LEU A 369 -12.20 5.26 -23.82
C LEU A 369 -10.89 5.83 -24.39
N ASN A 370 -10.97 6.83 -25.27
CA ASN A 370 -9.79 7.57 -25.74
C ASN A 370 -9.12 8.33 -24.59
N GLU A 371 -9.89 8.91 -23.66
CA GLU A 371 -9.35 9.58 -22.47
C GLU A 371 -8.64 8.57 -21.55
N LEU A 372 -9.19 7.36 -21.37
CA LEU A 372 -8.49 6.28 -20.65
C LEU A 372 -7.20 5.85 -21.36
N GLN A 373 -7.19 5.77 -22.70
CA GLN A 373 -5.98 5.49 -23.48
C GLN A 373 -4.96 6.64 -23.44
N GLN A 374 -5.42 7.89 -23.32
CA GLN A 374 -4.53 9.03 -23.15
C GLN A 374 -3.83 8.94 -21.79
N ILE A 375 -4.53 8.52 -20.73
CA ILE A 375 -3.91 8.23 -19.42
C ILE A 375 -2.86 7.11 -19.54
N GLU A 376 -3.12 6.05 -20.32
CA GLU A 376 -2.08 5.04 -20.62
C GLU A 376 -0.84 5.71 -21.24
N SER A 377 -1.02 6.63 -22.20
CA SER A 377 0.09 7.33 -22.84
C SER A 377 0.84 8.27 -21.89
N ASP A 378 0.12 9.06 -21.09
CA ASP A 378 0.67 10.08 -20.19
C ASP A 378 1.50 9.44 -19.07
N HIS A 379 1.10 8.25 -18.62
CA HIS A 379 1.80 7.49 -17.58
C HIS A 379 2.72 6.40 -18.13
N HIS A 380 3.02 6.41 -19.43
CA HIS A 380 3.91 5.46 -20.08
C HIS A 380 3.50 3.98 -19.82
N LEU A 381 2.20 3.71 -19.78
CA LEU A 381 1.63 2.36 -19.63
C LEU A 381 1.71 1.60 -20.97
N PRO A 382 1.85 0.26 -20.94
CA PRO A 382 1.79 -0.55 -22.16
C PRO A 382 0.42 -0.43 -22.86
N LYS A 383 0.42 -0.07 -24.15
CA LYS A 383 -0.79 0.14 -24.96
C LYS A 383 -1.58 -1.16 -25.20
N GLY A 384 -2.92 -1.05 -25.19
CA GLY A 384 -3.82 -2.06 -25.78
C GLY A 384 -4.51 -2.99 -24.78
N LYS A 385 -4.63 -2.55 -23.53
CA LYS A 385 -5.13 -3.37 -22.42
C LYS A 385 -6.47 -2.91 -21.84
N ILE A 386 -6.99 -1.77 -22.33
CA ILE A 386 -8.37 -1.33 -22.09
C ILE A 386 -9.32 -2.03 -23.06
N VAL A 387 -10.33 -2.66 -22.51
CA VAL A 387 -11.45 -3.26 -23.24
C VAL A 387 -12.76 -2.73 -22.68
N GLY A 388 -13.82 -2.81 -23.47
CA GLY A 388 -15.15 -2.39 -23.07
C GLY A 388 -16.22 -3.42 -23.37
N GLN A 389 -17.34 -3.27 -22.66
CA GLN A 389 -18.54 -4.06 -22.79
C GLN A 389 -19.76 -3.16 -22.60
N VAL A 390 -20.82 -3.42 -23.36
CA VAL A 390 -22.12 -2.80 -23.14
C VAL A 390 -23.17 -3.91 -23.09
N VAL A 391 -24.02 -3.89 -22.07
CA VAL A 391 -25.11 -4.84 -21.84
C VAL A 391 -26.39 -4.06 -21.60
N GLN A 392 -27.46 -4.37 -22.33
CA GLN A 392 -28.79 -3.79 -22.09
C GLN A 392 -29.56 -4.61 -21.06
N TYR A 393 -30.44 -3.97 -20.29
CA TYR A 393 -31.50 -4.62 -19.51
C TYR A 393 -32.82 -3.82 -19.60
N LYS A 394 -33.92 -4.50 -19.26
CA LYS A 394 -35.31 -4.01 -19.21
C LYS A 394 -36.10 -4.85 -18.20
N ASP A 395 -37.40 -4.70 -18.11
CA ASP A 395 -38.29 -5.55 -17.32
C ASP A 395 -38.42 -6.97 -17.93
N TYR A 396 -38.79 -7.97 -17.12
CA TYR A 396 -38.98 -9.36 -17.51
C TYR A 396 -39.95 -9.60 -18.66
N ALA A 397 -40.90 -8.68 -18.86
CA ALA A 397 -41.92 -8.79 -19.90
C ALA A 397 -41.54 -8.07 -21.19
N ASP A 398 -40.53 -7.20 -21.15
CA ASP A 398 -40.11 -6.41 -22.29
C ASP A 398 -39.12 -7.20 -23.16
N GLU A 399 -39.25 -7.02 -24.48
CA GLU A 399 -38.30 -7.58 -25.43
C GLU A 399 -37.10 -6.63 -25.58
N MET A 400 -35.90 -7.20 -25.62
CA MET A 400 -34.69 -6.42 -25.90
C MET A 400 -34.66 -6.06 -27.38
N THR A 401 -34.53 -4.77 -27.67
CA THR A 401 -34.47 -4.25 -29.04
C THR A 401 -33.01 -3.98 -29.40
N GLY A 402 -32.55 -4.49 -30.55
CA GLY A 402 -31.19 -4.31 -31.03
C GLY A 402 -30.27 -5.53 -30.86
N GLU A 403 -28.95 -5.29 -30.82
CA GLU A 403 -27.95 -6.35 -30.68
C GLU A 403 -27.90 -6.89 -29.23
N THR A 404 -28.19 -8.18 -29.07
CA THR A 404 -28.23 -8.89 -27.78
C THR A 404 -26.99 -9.76 -27.52
N ALA A 405 -26.09 -9.90 -28.50
CA ALA A 405 -24.87 -10.67 -28.33
C ALA A 405 -23.91 -10.00 -27.34
N GLU A 406 -23.48 -10.74 -26.32
CA GLU A 406 -22.58 -10.22 -25.28
C GLU A 406 -21.13 -10.54 -25.59
N TYR A 407 -20.28 -9.50 -25.55
CA TYR A 407 -18.85 -9.61 -25.78
C TYR A 407 -18.09 -8.47 -25.11
N ILE A 408 -16.83 -8.73 -24.81
CA ILE A 408 -15.84 -7.72 -24.40
C ILE A 408 -14.92 -7.47 -25.60
N THR A 409 -14.63 -6.21 -25.92
CA THR A 409 -13.84 -5.86 -27.13
C THR A 409 -12.96 -4.64 -26.90
N HIS A 410 -11.87 -4.55 -27.68
CA HIS A 410 -11.05 -3.34 -27.81
C HIS A 410 -11.52 -2.44 -28.98
N ASP A 411 -12.44 -2.93 -29.82
CA ASP A 411 -13.06 -2.13 -30.89
C ASP A 411 -14.22 -1.31 -30.33
N PHE A 412 -13.92 -0.05 -30.00
CA PHE A 412 -14.90 0.88 -29.43
C PHE A 412 -15.91 1.38 -30.46
N GLY A 413 -15.56 1.34 -31.75
CA GLY A 413 -16.52 1.59 -32.82
C GLY A 413 -17.62 0.51 -32.84
N LYS A 414 -17.26 -0.74 -32.53
CA LYS A 414 -18.23 -1.84 -32.35
C LYS A 414 -19.14 -1.60 -31.15
N LEU A 415 -18.62 -1.11 -30.03
CA LEU A 415 -19.45 -0.76 -28.85
C LEU A 415 -20.42 0.39 -29.15
N ARG A 416 -19.96 1.44 -29.84
CA ARG A 416 -20.81 2.55 -30.30
C ARG A 416 -21.94 2.05 -31.20
N LYS A 417 -21.66 1.13 -32.13
CA LYS A 417 -22.67 0.51 -33.00
C LYS A 417 -23.68 -0.33 -32.20
N LYS A 418 -23.23 -1.11 -31.21
CA LYS A 418 -24.11 -1.87 -30.33
C LYS A 418 -25.07 -0.93 -29.58
N LEU A 419 -24.56 0.14 -28.96
CA LEU A 419 -25.38 1.18 -28.33
C LEU A 419 -26.39 1.82 -29.30
N ALA A 420 -25.98 2.08 -30.55
CA ALA A 420 -26.85 2.65 -31.57
C ALA A 420 -28.02 1.73 -31.97
N SER A 421 -27.89 0.41 -31.71
CA SER A 421 -28.94 -0.56 -32.00
C SER A 421 -30.00 -0.66 -30.91
N PHE A 422 -29.72 -0.17 -29.69
CA PHE A 422 -30.63 -0.27 -28.57
C PHE A 422 -31.87 0.59 -28.80
N GLY A 423 -33.05 -0.04 -28.73
CA GLY A 423 -34.33 0.65 -28.83
C GLY A 423 -34.84 1.06 -27.45
N PRO A 424 -34.96 2.37 -27.14
CA PRO A 424 -35.57 2.86 -25.90
C PRO A 424 -37.09 2.67 -25.96
N ASP A 425 -37.57 1.52 -25.52
CA ASP A 425 -38.98 1.16 -25.48
C ASP A 425 -39.26 0.25 -24.26
N GLY A 426 -40.53 0.11 -23.89
CA GLY A 426 -40.93 -0.65 -22.70
C GLY A 426 -40.95 0.19 -21.41
N GLY A 427 -40.95 -0.47 -20.25
CA GLY A 427 -40.97 0.14 -18.91
C GLY A 427 -42.35 0.25 -18.25
N ALA A 428 -43.43 -0.21 -18.89
CA ALA A 428 -44.80 -0.19 -18.35
C ALA A 428 -45.57 -1.51 -18.53
N SER A 429 -44.92 -2.55 -19.06
CA SER A 429 -45.56 -3.83 -19.46
C SER A 429 -45.12 -5.02 -18.59
N GLY A 430 -44.40 -4.75 -17.51
CA GLY A 430 -43.82 -5.71 -16.58
C GLY A 430 -44.80 -6.70 -15.96
N MET A 431 -44.24 -7.77 -15.38
CA MET A 431 -44.98 -8.63 -14.45
C MET A 431 -45.65 -7.74 -13.39
N PRO A 432 -46.97 -7.85 -13.14
CA PRO A 432 -47.69 -6.90 -12.29
C PRO A 432 -47.10 -6.89 -10.88
N CYS A 433 -46.23 -5.92 -10.62
CA CYS A 433 -45.66 -5.65 -9.32
C CYS A 433 -46.36 -4.41 -8.77
N GLY A 434 -46.62 -4.37 -7.46
CA GLY A 434 -47.38 -3.27 -6.84
C GLY A 434 -46.76 -1.88 -6.98
N TYR A 435 -45.54 -1.78 -7.51
CA TYR A 435 -44.85 -0.53 -7.78
C TYR A 435 -44.92 -0.10 -9.26
N GLY A 436 -44.89 -1.04 -10.20
CA GLY A 436 -45.05 -0.81 -11.64
C GLY A 436 -43.83 -0.25 -12.39
N TRP A 437 -42.76 0.11 -11.69
CA TRP A 437 -41.55 0.75 -12.24
C TRP A 437 -40.28 0.03 -11.74
N CYS A 438 -40.23 -1.28 -11.90
CA CYS A 438 -39.07 -2.08 -11.49
C CYS A 438 -38.51 -2.80 -12.73
N GLU A 439 -37.20 -3.02 -12.75
CA GLU A 439 -36.49 -3.56 -13.92
C GLU A 439 -35.73 -4.87 -13.60
N ASP A 440 -35.17 -5.55 -14.60
CA ASP A 440 -34.32 -6.76 -14.44
C ASP A 440 -32.82 -6.43 -14.49
N ILE A 441 -32.34 -5.68 -13.50
CA ILE A 441 -30.91 -5.36 -13.33
C ILE A 441 -30.10 -6.67 -13.14
N GLN A 442 -30.68 -7.65 -12.45
CA GLN A 442 -30.06 -8.97 -12.22
C GLN A 442 -29.71 -9.66 -13.54
N GLY A 443 -30.63 -9.68 -14.50
CA GLY A 443 -30.40 -10.26 -15.82
C GLY A 443 -29.25 -9.56 -16.57
N GLY A 444 -29.21 -8.23 -16.54
CA GLY A 444 -28.11 -7.44 -17.10
C GLY A 444 -26.75 -7.80 -16.49
N LEU A 445 -26.68 -7.84 -15.15
CA LEU A 445 -25.46 -8.18 -14.43
C LEU A 445 -24.99 -9.62 -14.69
N ILE A 446 -25.90 -10.59 -14.72
CA ILE A 446 -25.57 -11.99 -14.99
C ILE A 446 -24.92 -12.13 -16.37
N ARG A 447 -25.46 -11.44 -17.39
CA ARG A 447 -24.89 -11.44 -18.74
C ARG A 447 -23.53 -10.73 -18.79
N ALA A 448 -23.38 -9.62 -18.09
CA ALA A 448 -22.10 -8.91 -18.00
C ALA A 448 -21.01 -9.79 -17.36
N LEU A 449 -21.31 -10.32 -16.16
CA LEU A 449 -20.42 -11.18 -15.39
C LEU A 449 -20.08 -12.48 -16.13
N GLY A 450 -21.03 -13.02 -16.92
CA GLY A 450 -20.82 -14.18 -17.76
C GLY A 450 -19.69 -14.02 -18.78
N GLN A 451 -19.44 -12.81 -19.29
CA GLN A 451 -18.29 -12.50 -20.15
C GLN A 451 -17.03 -12.19 -19.33
N ILE A 452 -17.17 -11.41 -18.26
CA ILE A 452 -16.07 -11.02 -17.37
C ILE A 452 -15.35 -12.24 -16.79
N LYS A 453 -16.09 -13.30 -16.45
CA LYS A 453 -15.51 -14.53 -15.87
C LYS A 453 -14.77 -15.41 -16.87
N GLN A 454 -14.82 -15.11 -18.17
CA GLN A 454 -14.12 -15.89 -19.20
C GLN A 454 -12.67 -15.43 -19.36
N ALA A 455 -11.76 -16.34 -19.70
CA ALA A 455 -10.40 -15.96 -20.05
C ALA A 455 -10.37 -15.21 -21.39
N PRO A 456 -9.54 -14.16 -21.54
CA PRO A 456 -8.56 -13.65 -20.58
C PRO A 456 -9.13 -12.63 -19.57
N PHE A 457 -10.40 -12.25 -19.70
CA PHE A 457 -11.02 -11.13 -18.99
C PHE A 457 -11.13 -11.35 -17.48
N ASN A 458 -11.20 -12.59 -17.01
CA ASN A 458 -11.19 -12.92 -15.58
C ASN A 458 -9.95 -12.44 -14.81
N THR A 459 -8.91 -11.98 -15.52
CA THR A 459 -7.68 -11.40 -14.96
C THR A 459 -7.60 -9.87 -15.04
N TYR A 460 -8.66 -9.21 -15.52
CA TYR A 460 -8.70 -7.75 -15.67
C TYR A 460 -9.15 -7.07 -14.37
N ASN A 461 -8.86 -5.78 -14.24
CA ASN A 461 -9.57 -4.91 -13.30
C ASN A 461 -10.90 -4.51 -13.93
N HIS A 462 -11.99 -4.66 -13.20
CA HIS A 462 -13.34 -4.42 -13.74
C HIS A 462 -14.00 -3.21 -13.11
N LEU A 463 -14.51 -2.33 -13.96
CA LEU A 463 -15.47 -1.30 -13.57
C LEU A 463 -16.80 -1.59 -14.25
N ILE A 464 -17.83 -1.86 -13.47
CA ILE A 464 -19.20 -1.98 -13.95
C ILE A 464 -19.94 -0.68 -13.61
N LEU A 465 -20.41 0.03 -14.63
CA LEU A 465 -21.31 1.17 -14.48
C LEU A 465 -22.74 0.68 -14.74
N ILE A 466 -23.61 0.76 -13.73
CA ILE A 466 -25.03 0.41 -13.87
C ILE A 466 -25.81 1.71 -14.06
N VAL A 467 -26.36 1.93 -15.24
CA VAL A 467 -27.08 3.16 -15.61
C VAL A 467 -28.57 2.88 -15.71
N GLY A 468 -29.36 3.55 -14.88
CA GLY A 468 -30.82 3.43 -14.89
C GLY A 468 -31.49 4.38 -13.90
N ASP A 469 -32.80 4.51 -13.99
CA ASP A 469 -33.64 5.35 -13.14
C ASP A 469 -34.36 4.55 -12.05
N TYR A 470 -34.75 3.30 -12.35
CA TYR A 470 -35.57 2.46 -11.48
C TYR A 470 -34.83 1.24 -10.87
N PRO A 471 -35.30 0.72 -9.71
CA PRO A 471 -34.66 -0.39 -9.01
C PRO A 471 -35.02 -1.75 -9.61
N ASN A 472 -34.23 -2.76 -9.27
CA ASN A 472 -34.54 -4.15 -9.57
C ASN A 472 -35.85 -4.58 -8.90
N HIS A 473 -36.57 -5.51 -9.53
CA HIS A 473 -37.68 -6.20 -8.88
C HIS A 473 -37.29 -6.78 -7.51
N GLY A 474 -38.15 -6.59 -6.51
CA GLY A 474 -37.95 -7.05 -5.12
C GLY A 474 -37.15 -6.10 -4.22
N ASP A 475 -36.47 -5.08 -4.78
CA ASP A 475 -35.64 -4.17 -3.98
C ASP A 475 -36.40 -2.92 -3.50
N HIS A 476 -37.46 -2.54 -4.21
CA HIS A 476 -38.33 -1.45 -3.78
C HIS A 476 -39.39 -1.95 -2.78
N PRO A 477 -39.69 -1.24 -1.66
CA PRO A 477 -40.65 -1.71 -0.65
C PRO A 477 -42.08 -1.95 -1.16
N LYS A 478 -42.45 -1.32 -2.28
CA LYS A 478 -43.76 -1.52 -2.94
C LYS A 478 -43.75 -2.62 -4.00
N CYS A 479 -42.60 -3.23 -4.28
CA CYS A 479 -42.48 -4.35 -5.20
C CYS A 479 -42.63 -5.67 -4.42
N GLY A 480 -43.74 -6.36 -4.63
CA GLY A 480 -44.02 -7.65 -3.97
C GLY A 480 -43.45 -8.88 -4.68
N LEU A 481 -42.67 -8.70 -5.76
CA LEU A 481 -42.12 -9.83 -6.51
C LEU A 481 -40.91 -10.42 -5.79
N THR A 482 -41.00 -11.73 -5.51
CA THR A 482 -39.93 -12.52 -4.90
C THR A 482 -39.30 -13.51 -5.87
N HIS A 483 -39.91 -13.69 -7.05
CA HIS A 483 -39.46 -14.60 -8.09
C HIS A 483 -39.50 -13.92 -9.45
N THR A 484 -38.60 -14.30 -10.34
CA THR A 484 -38.56 -13.86 -11.74
C THR A 484 -39.70 -14.49 -12.54
N LYS A 485 -39.91 -14.03 -13.78
CA LYS A 485 -40.85 -14.65 -14.74
C LYS A 485 -40.56 -16.12 -15.02
N SER A 486 -39.31 -16.57 -14.89
CA SER A 486 -38.91 -17.97 -15.04
C SER A 486 -39.06 -18.80 -13.75
N GLY A 487 -39.57 -18.21 -12.67
CA GLY A 487 -39.82 -18.89 -11.40
C GLY A 487 -38.59 -19.01 -10.49
N VAL A 488 -37.49 -18.30 -10.80
CA VAL A 488 -36.27 -18.32 -9.97
C VAL A 488 -36.39 -17.27 -8.87
N SER A 489 -35.95 -17.60 -7.65
CA SER A 489 -35.96 -16.63 -6.55
C SER A 489 -35.03 -15.44 -6.83
N VAL A 490 -35.54 -14.22 -6.57
CA VAL A 490 -34.77 -12.97 -6.67
C VAL A 490 -33.57 -12.99 -5.71
N ASP A 491 -33.75 -13.51 -4.50
CA ASP A 491 -32.67 -13.61 -3.51
C ASP A 491 -31.58 -14.61 -3.93
N GLU A 492 -31.98 -15.74 -4.52
CA GLU A 492 -31.03 -16.74 -5.03
C GLU A 492 -30.17 -16.18 -6.17
N LEU A 493 -30.78 -15.41 -7.08
CA LEU A 493 -30.05 -14.73 -8.15
C LEU A 493 -29.07 -13.69 -7.60
N TRP A 494 -29.46 -12.89 -6.61
CA TRP A 494 -28.56 -11.96 -5.95
C TRP A 494 -27.38 -12.66 -5.29
N ASN A 495 -27.63 -13.77 -4.57
CA ASN A 495 -26.57 -14.56 -3.96
C ASN A 495 -25.56 -15.09 -5.00
N LYS A 496 -26.05 -15.54 -6.16
CA LYS A 496 -25.19 -15.94 -7.28
C LYS A 496 -24.34 -14.77 -7.80
N ILE A 497 -24.95 -13.61 -8.03
CA ILE A 497 -24.26 -12.39 -8.47
C ILE A 497 -23.17 -12.00 -7.47
N TYR A 498 -23.46 -12.03 -6.16
CA TYR A 498 -22.48 -11.70 -5.12
C TYR A 498 -21.31 -12.67 -5.10
N ASN A 499 -21.57 -13.97 -5.28
CA ASN A 499 -20.51 -14.97 -5.36
C ASN A 499 -19.64 -14.77 -6.61
N ASP A 500 -20.25 -14.44 -7.74
CA ASP A 500 -19.54 -14.14 -8.97
C ASP A 500 -18.65 -12.90 -8.81
N ILE A 501 -19.17 -11.82 -8.22
CA ILE A 501 -18.38 -10.60 -7.91
C ILE A 501 -17.23 -10.91 -6.96
N ARG A 502 -17.45 -11.67 -5.87
CA ARG A 502 -16.40 -12.04 -4.91
C ARG A 502 -15.34 -12.97 -5.48
N SER A 503 -15.65 -13.72 -6.54
CA SER A 503 -14.69 -14.61 -7.20
C SER A 503 -13.66 -13.86 -8.05
N LEU A 504 -13.89 -12.58 -8.35
CA LEU A 504 -12.99 -11.75 -9.13
C LEU A 504 -11.98 -11.07 -8.23
N LEU A 505 -10.73 -10.99 -8.71
CA LEU A 505 -9.62 -10.39 -7.96
C LEU A 505 -9.79 -8.87 -7.76
N SER A 506 -10.42 -8.19 -8.73
CA SER A 506 -10.50 -6.73 -8.76
C SER A 506 -11.73 -6.24 -9.52
N ILE A 507 -12.72 -5.73 -8.80
CA ILE A 507 -13.98 -5.22 -9.38
C ILE A 507 -14.57 -4.07 -8.55
N ARG A 508 -15.12 -3.09 -9.27
CA ARG A 508 -15.92 -1.98 -8.74
C ARG A 508 -17.25 -1.95 -9.48
N VAL A 509 -18.33 -1.76 -8.75
CA VAL A 509 -19.69 -1.62 -9.29
C VAL A 509 -20.21 -0.26 -8.87
N ILE A 510 -20.40 0.64 -9.83
CA ILE A 510 -20.87 2.00 -9.58
C ILE A 510 -22.25 2.14 -10.20
N PHE A 511 -23.23 2.42 -9.34
CA PHE A 511 -24.55 2.81 -9.80
C PHE A 511 -24.49 4.26 -10.29
N MET A 512 -25.13 4.52 -11.42
CA MET A 512 -25.26 5.83 -12.05
C MET A 512 -26.75 6.17 -12.11
N PRO A 513 -27.35 6.58 -10.97
CA PRO A 513 -28.76 6.91 -10.91
C PRO A 513 -29.06 8.10 -11.82
N VAL A 514 -30.08 7.97 -12.66
CA VAL A 514 -30.60 9.05 -13.49
C VAL A 514 -32.07 9.31 -13.20
N SER A 515 -32.59 10.46 -13.62
CA SER A 515 -33.99 10.87 -13.41
C SER A 515 -34.46 10.74 -11.95
N ASP A 516 -35.33 9.77 -11.65
CA ASP A 516 -35.95 9.60 -10.33
C ASP A 516 -34.97 9.03 -9.28
N ALA A 517 -33.80 8.53 -9.73
CA ALA A 517 -32.71 8.01 -8.91
C ALA A 517 -33.11 6.90 -7.91
N VAL A 518 -34.23 6.21 -8.16
CA VAL A 518 -34.76 5.16 -7.26
C VAL A 518 -33.97 3.85 -7.38
N ILE A 519 -33.19 3.68 -8.46
CA ILE A 519 -32.21 2.59 -8.61
C ILE A 519 -31.24 2.48 -7.42
N THR A 520 -31.06 3.55 -6.64
CA THR A 520 -30.31 3.56 -5.38
C THR A 520 -30.79 2.51 -4.37
N LYS A 521 -32.05 2.04 -4.44
CA LYS A 521 -32.52 0.94 -3.59
C LYS A 521 -31.84 -0.40 -3.89
N THR A 522 -31.58 -0.69 -5.15
CA THR A 522 -30.77 -1.86 -5.54
C THR A 522 -29.32 -1.68 -5.14
N MET A 523 -28.77 -0.46 -5.27
CA MET A 523 -27.43 -0.15 -4.78
C MET A 523 -27.30 -0.38 -3.27
N GLU A 524 -28.22 0.15 -2.45
CA GLU A 524 -28.27 -0.02 -0.99
C GLU A 524 -28.24 -1.51 -0.62
N ARG A 525 -29.05 -2.34 -1.30
CA ARG A 525 -29.06 -3.79 -1.12
C ARG A 525 -27.70 -4.40 -1.43
N MET A 526 -27.14 -4.16 -2.62
CA MET A 526 -25.85 -4.72 -3.01
C MET A 526 -24.72 -4.27 -2.07
N GLN A 527 -24.71 -2.98 -1.70
CA GLN A 527 -23.72 -2.39 -0.81
C GLN A 527 -23.80 -2.98 0.61
N SER A 528 -24.99 -3.33 1.11
CA SER A 528 -25.14 -3.98 2.42
C SER A 528 -24.42 -5.34 2.50
N VAL A 529 -24.26 -6.04 1.37
CA VAL A 529 -23.67 -7.38 1.30
C VAL A 529 -22.20 -7.35 0.86
N LEU A 530 -21.85 -6.48 -0.09
CA LEU A 530 -20.50 -6.39 -0.68
C LEU A 530 -19.64 -5.28 -0.08
N GLY A 531 -20.26 -4.33 0.63
CA GLY A 531 -19.62 -3.17 1.24
C GLY A 531 -19.33 -2.02 0.27
N PRO A 532 -19.12 -0.80 0.82
CA PRO A 532 -18.91 0.43 0.03
C PRO A 532 -17.58 0.44 -0.75
N LYS A 533 -16.66 -0.48 -0.44
CA LYS A 533 -15.42 -0.63 -1.19
C LYS A 533 -15.63 -1.25 -2.57
N ILE A 534 -16.69 -2.06 -2.76
CA ILE A 534 -17.00 -2.74 -4.02
C ILE A 534 -18.14 -2.01 -4.73
N VAL A 535 -19.20 -1.65 -3.99
CA VAL A 535 -20.42 -1.06 -4.54
C VAL A 535 -20.57 0.38 -4.06
N ASP A 536 -20.74 1.31 -4.99
CA ASP A 536 -20.92 2.74 -4.71
C ASP A 536 -21.87 3.38 -5.73
N SER A 537 -22.09 4.68 -5.63
CA SER A 537 -22.80 5.46 -6.66
C SER A 537 -22.07 6.72 -7.08
N ALA A 538 -22.34 7.16 -8.31
CA ALA A 538 -22.02 8.49 -8.78
C ALA A 538 -23.29 9.15 -9.29
N GLU A 539 -23.80 10.11 -8.53
CA GLU A 539 -25.07 10.77 -8.79
C GLU A 539 -25.00 11.66 -10.03
N VAL A 540 -25.93 11.46 -10.95
CA VAL A 540 -26.09 12.30 -12.14
C VAL A 540 -27.10 13.40 -11.80
N THR A 541 -26.62 14.62 -11.58
CA THR A 541 -27.50 15.71 -11.12
C THR A 541 -28.43 16.26 -12.21
N ASN A 542 -28.12 16.07 -13.51
CA ASN A 542 -29.03 16.35 -14.62
C ASN A 542 -28.65 15.61 -15.92
N GLN A 543 -29.52 15.64 -16.93
CA GLN A 543 -29.22 15.05 -18.25
C GLN A 543 -27.96 15.65 -18.91
N THR A 544 -27.63 16.92 -18.62
CA THR A 544 -26.52 17.64 -19.24
C THR A 544 -25.15 17.22 -18.69
N ASN A 545 -25.07 16.79 -17.42
CA ASN A 545 -23.80 16.35 -16.83
C ASN A 545 -23.60 14.84 -16.83
N PHE A 546 -24.56 14.05 -17.30
CA PHE A 546 -24.47 12.59 -17.37
C PHE A 546 -23.14 12.10 -17.96
N VAL A 547 -22.77 12.62 -19.14
CA VAL A 547 -21.52 12.25 -19.82
C VAL A 547 -20.32 12.60 -18.94
N GLN A 548 -20.28 13.81 -18.40
CA GLN A 548 -19.20 14.26 -17.55
C GLN A 548 -19.02 13.36 -16.32
N VAL A 549 -20.13 12.97 -15.67
CA VAL A 549 -20.10 12.10 -14.49
C VAL A 549 -19.62 10.69 -14.88
N VAL A 550 -20.14 10.11 -15.97
CA VAL A 550 -19.69 8.80 -16.48
C VAL A 550 -18.20 8.81 -16.80
N THR A 551 -17.74 9.83 -17.54
CA THR A 551 -16.33 9.98 -17.92
C THR A 551 -15.44 10.13 -16.68
N GLN A 552 -15.79 11.05 -15.78
CA GLN A 552 -14.99 11.30 -14.58
C GLN A 552 -14.95 10.08 -13.66
N THR A 553 -16.06 9.38 -13.48
CA THR A 553 -16.10 8.13 -12.70
C THR A 553 -15.23 7.05 -13.34
N ALA A 554 -15.30 6.86 -14.65
CA ALA A 554 -14.45 5.90 -15.36
C ALA A 554 -12.96 6.23 -15.20
N ILE A 555 -12.58 7.50 -15.34
CA ILE A 555 -11.21 7.99 -15.15
C ILE A 555 -10.75 7.79 -13.72
N THR A 556 -11.53 8.24 -12.73
CA THR A 556 -11.18 8.15 -11.31
C THR A 556 -10.96 6.71 -10.88
N GLU A 557 -11.85 5.80 -11.29
CA GLU A 557 -11.71 4.39 -10.95
C GLU A 557 -10.57 3.72 -11.71
N TYR A 558 -10.34 4.08 -12.99
CA TYR A 558 -9.17 3.62 -13.73
C TYR A 558 -7.86 4.03 -13.04
N LYS A 559 -7.72 5.32 -12.68
CA LYS A 559 -6.59 5.87 -11.92
C LYS A 559 -6.36 5.15 -10.59
N ARG A 560 -7.45 4.86 -9.88
CA ARG A 560 -7.41 4.07 -8.65
C ARG A 560 -6.88 2.65 -8.87
N PHE A 561 -7.27 1.98 -9.96
CA PHE A 561 -6.76 0.63 -10.29
C PHE A 561 -5.28 0.64 -10.66
N ILE A 562 -4.78 1.72 -11.26
CA ILE A 562 -3.35 1.87 -11.61
C ILE A 562 -2.51 2.43 -10.44
N GLY A 563 -3.15 2.80 -9.33
CA GLY A 563 -2.48 3.30 -8.12
C GLY A 563 -2.02 4.75 -8.21
N ILE A 564 -2.65 5.54 -9.09
CA ILE A 564 -2.37 6.97 -9.28
C ILE A 564 -3.47 7.76 -8.57
N SER A 565 -3.08 8.69 -7.69
CA SER A 565 -3.98 9.48 -6.83
C SER A 565 -4.18 10.89 -7.32
#